data_AF-A0A5E4KMZ3-F1
#
_entry.id   AF-A0A5E4KMZ3-F1
#
_cell.length_a   1.000
_cell.length_b   1.000
_cell.length_c   1.000
_cell.angle_alpha   90.00
_cell.angle_beta   90.00
_cell.angle_gamma   90.00
#
_symmetry.space_group_name_H-M   'P 1'
#
loop_
_entity.id
_entity.type
_entity.pdbx_description
1 polymer ?
#
loop_
_entity_poly.entity_id
_entity_poly.type
_entity_poly.pdbx_seq_one_letter_code
_entity_poly.pdbx_strand_id
1 'polypeptide(L)'
;MVRLNRINLSKDGLNKFFSPIEAKIIKTLWSEGKMTTAEMTEKTCIPMTSVAGTLDRLVKTGYAIRQLETVNGRVRSVYEPAFSEEETASKITDRILDGLVDAFGPLAFEKFSKYKP
;
A
#
# COMPACT_ATOMS: atom_id res chain seq x y z
N MET A 1 -0.79 11.86 -9.24
CA MET A 1 -2.17 11.36 -9.07
C MET A 1 -2.13 9.84 -9.02
N VAL A 2 -2.28 9.22 -7.84
CA VAL A 2 -2.18 7.75 -7.71
C VAL A 2 -3.47 7.13 -8.19
N ARG A 3 -3.34 6.18 -9.12
CA ARG A 3 -4.44 5.45 -9.72
C ARG A 3 -4.55 4.10 -9.02
N LEU A 4 -5.28 4.07 -7.91
CA LEU A 4 -5.72 2.84 -7.25
C LEU A 4 -6.70 2.00 -8.10
N ASN A 5 -6.96 2.45 -9.32
CA ASN A 5 -7.82 1.82 -10.32
C ASN A 5 -6.98 1.22 -11.47
N ARG A 6 -5.67 1.01 -11.30
CA ARG A 6 -4.83 0.38 -12.33
C ARG A 6 -3.94 -0.69 -11.72
N ILE A 7 -4.08 -1.89 -12.26
CA ILE A 7 -3.17 -3.01 -12.02
C ILE A 7 -2.19 -3.04 -13.19
N ASN A 8 -0.90 -3.01 -12.89
CA ASN A 8 0.14 -3.13 -13.90
C ASN A 8 0.56 -4.59 -14.07
N LEU A 9 -0.06 -5.28 -15.03
CA LEU A 9 0.15 -6.71 -15.24
C LEU A 9 1.59 -7.08 -15.67
N SER A 10 2.36 -6.13 -16.22
CA SER A 10 3.75 -6.36 -16.64
C SER A 10 4.80 -6.17 -15.53
N LYS A 11 4.39 -5.73 -14.34
CA LYS A 11 5.27 -5.63 -13.16
C LYS A 11 5.15 -6.87 -12.30
N ASP A 12 6.09 -7.07 -11.37
CA ASP A 12 6.11 -8.21 -10.46
C ASP A 12 5.74 -7.83 -9.03
N GLY A 13 5.14 -8.79 -8.31
CA GLY A 13 4.75 -8.66 -6.91
C GLY A 13 3.95 -7.39 -6.61
N LEU A 14 4.31 -6.72 -5.52
CA LEU A 14 3.62 -5.53 -5.02
C LEU A 14 3.66 -4.35 -6.01
N ASN A 15 4.64 -4.33 -6.94
CA ASN A 15 4.74 -3.28 -7.96
C ASN A 15 3.65 -3.38 -9.04
N LYS A 16 2.85 -4.45 -9.05
CA LYS A 16 1.60 -4.51 -9.84
C LYS A 16 0.56 -3.50 -9.33
N PHE A 17 0.61 -3.14 -8.04
CA PHE A 17 -0.41 -2.32 -7.37
C PHE A 17 0.12 -0.97 -6.86
N PHE A 18 1.39 -0.95 -6.45
CA PHE A 18 2.05 0.22 -5.88
C PHE A 18 3.19 0.67 -6.79
N SER A 19 3.48 1.97 -6.85
CA SER A 19 4.74 2.43 -7.45
C SER A 19 5.94 1.91 -6.65
N PRO A 20 7.17 1.84 -7.22
CA PRO A 20 8.33 1.33 -6.50
C PRO A 20 8.61 2.03 -5.16
N ILE A 21 8.37 3.34 -5.09
CA ILE A 21 8.54 4.14 -3.85
C ILE A 21 7.45 3.78 -2.84
N GLU A 22 6.19 3.66 -3.28
CA GLU A 22 5.07 3.26 -2.40
C GLU A 22 5.28 1.85 -1.86
N ALA A 23 5.67 0.91 -2.73
CA ALA A 23 5.97 -0.47 -2.34
C ALA A 23 7.10 -0.54 -1.32
N LYS A 24 8.16 0.27 -1.49
CA LYS A 24 9.27 0.32 -0.53
C LYS A 24 8.84 0.90 0.82
N ILE A 25 8.09 2.00 0.82
CA ILE A 25 7.64 2.67 2.05
C ILE A 25 6.65 1.78 2.81
N ILE A 26 5.65 1.20 2.15
CA ILE A 26 4.65 0.36 2.85
C ILE A 26 5.28 -0.92 3.41
N LYS A 27 6.21 -1.53 2.69
CA LYS A 27 6.98 -2.67 3.22
C LYS A 27 7.77 -2.31 4.47
N THR A 28 8.39 -1.13 4.47
CA THR A 28 9.13 -0.63 5.64
C THR A 28 8.19 -0.43 6.83
N LEU A 29 6.99 0.11 6.61
CA LEU A 29 5.96 0.22 7.64
C LEU A 29 5.48 -1.14 8.17
N TRP A 30 5.32 -2.15 7.31
CA TRP A 30 4.95 -3.50 7.75
C TRP A 30 6.04 -4.17 8.56
N SER A 31 7.31 -4.05 8.14
CA SER A 31 8.42 -4.74 8.81
C SER A 31 8.90 -4.05 10.09
N GLU A 32 8.82 -2.73 10.16
CA GLU A 32 9.41 -1.94 11.25
C GLU A 32 8.40 -1.15 12.07
N GLY A 33 7.13 -1.15 11.65
CA GLY A 33 6.04 -0.52 12.36
C GLY A 33 6.03 1.00 12.22
N LYS A 34 5.51 1.63 13.28
CA LYS A 34 5.20 3.06 13.31
C LYS A 34 6.46 3.93 13.32
N MET A 35 6.51 4.93 12.44
CA MET A 35 7.67 5.84 12.34
C MET A 35 7.34 7.22 11.76
N THR A 36 8.25 8.17 11.95
CA THR A 36 8.23 9.51 11.38
C THR A 36 8.76 9.53 9.94
N THR A 37 8.52 10.63 9.23
CA THR A 37 9.11 10.86 7.90
C THR A 37 10.64 10.83 7.91
N ALA A 38 11.28 11.33 8.98
CA ALA A 38 12.74 11.36 9.10
C ALA A 38 13.32 9.94 9.22
N GLU A 39 12.76 9.12 10.13
CA GLU A 39 13.14 7.71 10.30
C GLU A 39 12.91 6.91 9.01
N MET A 40 11.79 7.16 8.32
CA MET A 40 11.49 6.54 7.04
C MET A 40 12.52 6.92 5.95
N THR A 41 12.94 8.17 5.89
CA THR A 41 14.00 8.62 4.97
C THR A 41 15.33 7.94 5.26
N GLU A 42 15.70 7.82 6.53
CA GLU A 42 16.93 7.15 6.95
C GLU A 42 16.93 5.67 6.55
N LYS A 43 15.83 4.96 6.84
CA LYS A 43 15.70 3.51 6.55
C LYS A 43 15.64 3.19 5.06
N THR A 44 15.00 4.07 4.28
CA THR A 44 14.77 3.80 2.85
C THR A 44 15.78 4.47 1.92
N CYS A 45 16.60 5.40 2.42
CA CYS A 45 17.44 6.30 1.63
C CYS A 45 16.66 7.09 0.55
N ILE A 46 15.35 7.32 0.77
CA ILE A 46 14.50 8.09 -0.14
C ILE A 46 14.47 9.55 0.34
N PRO A 47 14.63 10.55 -0.55
CA PRO A 47 14.57 11.96 -0.16
C PRO A 47 13.31 12.30 0.63
N MET A 48 13.45 13.10 1.68
CA MET A 48 12.36 13.42 2.62
C MET A 48 11.12 14.00 1.95
N THR A 49 11.28 14.82 0.91
CA THR A 49 10.16 15.35 0.12
C THR A 49 9.38 14.25 -0.61
N SER A 50 10.10 13.27 -1.18
CA SER A 50 9.51 12.10 -1.82
C SER A 50 8.83 11.17 -0.80
N VAL A 51 9.42 10.99 0.38
CA VAL A 51 8.81 10.22 1.47
C VAL A 51 7.51 10.89 1.93
N ALA A 52 7.56 12.18 2.29
CA ALA A 52 6.39 12.92 2.76
C ALA A 52 5.24 12.86 1.75
N GLY A 53 5.52 13.21 0.49
CA GLY A 53 4.50 13.17 -0.55
C GLY A 53 3.98 11.76 -0.85
N THR A 54 4.76 10.71 -0.58
CA THR A 54 4.32 9.32 -0.76
C THR A 54 3.48 8.82 0.41
N LEU A 55 3.87 9.15 1.65
CA LEU A 55 3.07 8.88 2.84
C LEU A 55 1.71 9.58 2.76
N ASP A 56 1.67 10.84 2.34
CA ASP A 56 0.40 11.56 2.12
C ASP A 56 -0.48 10.84 1.10
N ARG A 57 0.11 10.25 0.05
CA ARG A 57 -0.64 9.45 -0.93
C ARG A 57 -1.14 8.15 -0.31
N LEU A 58 -0.31 7.42 0.42
CA LEU A 58 -0.69 6.18 1.11
C LEU A 58 -1.80 6.42 2.16
N VAL A 59 -1.76 7.57 2.84
CA VAL A 59 -2.82 7.99 3.78
C VAL A 59 -4.10 8.31 3.02
N LYS A 60 -4.02 9.11 1.97
CA LYS A 60 -5.18 9.44 1.12
C LYS A 60 -5.84 8.21 0.52
N THR A 61 -5.06 7.16 0.26
CA THR A 61 -5.54 5.90 -0.31
C THR A 61 -5.94 4.86 0.72
N GLY A 62 -5.74 5.14 2.01
CA GLY A 62 -6.16 4.28 3.12
C GLY A 62 -5.22 3.12 3.42
N TYR A 63 -3.98 3.11 2.91
CA TYR A 63 -2.97 2.09 3.21
C TYR A 63 -2.04 2.46 4.36
N ALA A 64 -2.00 3.73 4.75
CA ALA A 64 -1.30 4.20 5.93
C ALA A 64 -2.20 5.11 6.77
N ILE A 65 -1.92 5.18 8.07
CA ILE A 65 -2.58 6.10 8.99
C ILE A 65 -1.56 7.13 9.42
N ARG A 66 -1.97 8.40 9.47
CA ARG A 66 -1.17 9.50 10.03
C ARG A 66 -1.74 9.89 11.39
N GLN A 67 -0.89 9.92 12.41
CA GLN A 67 -1.24 10.44 13.72
C GLN A 67 -0.31 11.60 14.08
N LEU A 68 -0.81 12.51 14.94
CA LEU A 68 0.00 13.56 15.54
C LEU A 68 0.38 13.12 16.96
N GLU A 69 1.67 13.11 17.23
CA GLU A 69 2.22 12.85 18.56
C GLU A 69 2.87 14.10 19.11
N THR A 70 2.75 14.32 20.41
CA THR A 70 3.50 15.35 21.13
C THR A 70 4.60 14.68 21.94
N VAL A 71 5.86 14.95 21.59
CA VAL A 71 7.03 14.45 22.31
C VAL A 71 7.87 15.64 22.73
N ASN A 72 8.14 15.76 24.04
CA ASN A 72 8.90 16.87 24.62
C ASN A 72 8.35 18.26 24.22
N GLY A 73 7.01 18.40 24.18
CA GLY A 73 6.34 19.64 23.79
C GLY A 73 6.36 19.96 22.29
N ARG A 74 6.91 19.08 21.44
CA ARG A 74 6.93 19.23 19.99
C ARG A 74 5.96 18.27 19.33
N VAL A 75 5.09 18.81 18.47
CA VAL A 75 4.18 18.01 17.66
C VAL A 75 4.93 17.44 16.46
N ARG A 76 4.82 16.13 16.25
CA ARG A 76 5.37 15.44 15.07
C ARG A 76 4.31 14.52 14.45
N SER A 77 4.40 14.34 13.14
CA SER A 77 3.59 13.35 12.43
C SER A 77 4.29 12.00 12.42
N VAL A 78 3.55 10.97 12.80
CA VAL A 78 3.96 9.58 12.78
C VAL A 78 2.99 8.79 11.90
N TYR A 79 3.52 7.77 11.24
CA TYR A 79 2.81 6.98 10.25
C TYR A 79 2.91 5.51 10.61
N GLU A 80 1.82 4.79 10.43
CA GLU A 80 1.72 3.34 10.66
C GLU A 80 0.93 2.71 9.50
N PRO A 81 1.13 1.42 9.20
CA PRO A 81 0.34 0.75 8.18
C PRO A 81 -1.12 0.65 8.65
N ALA A 82 -2.07 0.90 7.75
CA ALA A 82 -3.50 0.78 8.08
C ALA A 82 -3.97 -0.68 8.22
N PHE A 83 -3.25 -1.59 7.55
CA PHE A 83 -3.51 -3.03 7.47
C PHE A 83 -2.17 -3.78 7.43
N SER A 84 -2.16 -5.05 7.85
CA SER A 84 -1.01 -5.92 7.62
C SER A 84 -0.75 -6.17 6.12
N GLU A 85 0.38 -6.80 5.78
CA GLU A 85 0.67 -7.21 4.40
C GLU A 85 -0.38 -8.22 3.90
N GLU A 86 -0.75 -9.18 4.74
CA GLU A 86 -1.76 -10.21 4.46
C GLU A 86 -3.15 -9.61 4.29
N GLU A 87 -3.55 -8.70 5.18
CA GLU A 87 -4.84 -8.02 5.09
C GLU A 87 -4.93 -7.15 3.82
N THR A 88 -3.82 -6.48 3.47
CA THR A 88 -3.72 -5.71 2.22
C THR A 88 -3.86 -6.63 1.01
N ALA A 89 -3.18 -7.78 1.02
CA ALA A 89 -3.26 -8.78 -0.05
C ALA A 89 -4.69 -9.35 -0.19
N SER A 90 -5.36 -9.65 0.94
CA SER A 90 -6.75 -10.12 0.94
C SER A 90 -7.66 -9.07 0.31
N LYS A 91 -7.60 -7.82 0.77
CA LYS A 91 -8.44 -6.72 0.26
C LYS A 91 -8.23 -6.45 -1.24
N ILE A 92 -6.99 -6.51 -1.71
CA ILE A 92 -6.69 -6.34 -3.13
C ILE A 92 -7.27 -7.52 -3.92
N THR A 93 -7.10 -8.75 -3.42
CA THR A 93 -7.66 -9.96 -4.04
C THR A 93 -9.17 -9.87 -4.15
N ASP A 94 -9.86 -9.59 -3.05
CA ASP A 94 -11.32 -9.47 -3.01
C ASP A 94 -11.81 -8.45 -4.03
N ARG A 95 -11.20 -7.25 -4.05
CA ARG A 95 -11.58 -6.20 -5.01
C ARG A 95 -11.38 -6.60 -6.48
N ILE A 96 -10.35 -7.40 -6.78
CA ILE A 96 -10.11 -7.91 -8.13
C ILE A 96 -11.15 -8.97 -8.50
N LEU A 97 -11.41 -9.91 -7.60
CA LEU A 97 -12.39 -10.97 -7.80
C LEU A 97 -13.79 -10.37 -7.98
N ASP A 98 -14.19 -9.46 -7.12
CA ASP A 98 -15.46 -8.72 -7.22
C ASP A 98 -15.57 -8.03 -8.56
N GLY A 99 -14.53 -7.33 -9.00
CA GLY A 99 -14.53 -6.66 -10.32
C GLY A 99 -14.62 -7.62 -11.50
N LEU A 100 -14.03 -8.81 -11.41
CA LEU A 100 -14.12 -9.84 -12.45
C LEU A 100 -15.51 -10.50 -12.48
N VAL A 101 -16.08 -10.79 -11.31
CA VAL A 101 -17.41 -11.37 -11.18
C VAL A 101 -18.48 -10.37 -11.62
N ASP A 102 -18.35 -9.10 -11.25
CA ASP A 102 -19.24 -8.02 -11.69
C ASP A 102 -19.23 -7.87 -13.22
N ALA A 103 -18.05 -7.91 -13.85
CA ALA A 103 -17.92 -7.72 -15.29
C ALA A 103 -18.27 -8.96 -16.14
N PHE A 104 -17.97 -10.17 -15.66
CA PHE A 104 -18.01 -11.39 -16.49
C PHE A 104 -18.79 -12.56 -15.85
N GLY A 105 -19.27 -12.41 -14.62
CA GLY A 105 -20.16 -13.36 -13.94
C GLY A 105 -19.61 -14.80 -13.93
N PRO A 106 -20.40 -15.80 -14.37
CA PRO A 106 -20.00 -17.22 -14.37
C PRO A 106 -18.68 -17.51 -15.09
N LEU A 107 -18.34 -16.74 -16.13
CA LEU A 107 -17.10 -16.94 -16.88
C LEU A 107 -15.86 -16.68 -16.01
N ALA A 108 -15.92 -15.70 -15.09
CA ALA A 108 -14.82 -15.43 -14.17
C ALA A 108 -14.53 -16.67 -13.30
N PHE A 109 -15.57 -17.27 -12.73
CA PHE A 109 -15.45 -18.50 -11.91
C PHE A 109 -14.90 -19.68 -12.71
N GLU A 110 -15.38 -19.89 -13.94
CA GLU A 110 -14.91 -20.96 -14.81
C GLU A 110 -13.42 -20.80 -15.16
N LYS A 111 -12.94 -19.56 -15.32
CA LYS A 111 -11.51 -19.31 -15.57
C LYS A 111 -10.67 -19.50 -14.31
N PHE A 112 -11.16 -19.08 -13.14
CA PHE A 112 -10.45 -19.27 -11.87
C PHE A 112 -10.30 -20.75 -11.50
N SER A 113 -11.32 -21.58 -11.69
CA SER A 113 -11.28 -23.01 -11.35
C SER A 113 -10.26 -23.83 -12.16
N LYS A 114 -9.74 -23.26 -13.25
CA LYS A 114 -8.69 -23.88 -14.08
C LYS A 114 -7.28 -23.66 -13.54
N TYR A 115 -7.08 -22.70 -12.63
CA TYR A 115 -5.79 -22.51 -11.98
C TYR A 115 -5.60 -23.57 -10.89
N LYS A 116 -4.47 -24.27 -10.93
CA LYS A 116 -3.99 -25.14 -9.84
C LYS A 116 -2.76 -24.49 -9.22
N PRO A 117 -2.63 -24.49 -7.89
CA PRO A 117 -1.46 -23.95 -7.19
C PRO A 117 -0.17 -24.70 -7.57
#